data_AF-A0A318A0B0-F1
#
_entry.id   AF-A0A318A0B0-F1
#
_cell.length_a   1.000
_cell.length_b   1.000
_cell.length_c   1.000
_cell.angle_alpha   90.00
_cell.angle_beta   90.00
_cell.angle_gamma   90.00
#
_symmetry.space_group_name_H-M   'P 1'
#
loop_
_entity.id
_entity.type
_entity.pdbx_description
1 polymer ?
#
loop_
_entity_poly.entity_id
_entity_poly.type
_entity_poly.pdbx_seq_one_letter_code
_entity_poly.pdbx_strand_id
1 'polypeptide(L)'
;MPRGHLLTDEIKLINHHVNVVPAKSYIDALNDVVNSDGDAVTVAPLMLANYYINHFFQDSLYIQRIITDIPAATLSIAMLNNNYEMINLFSEFIDYIPANDVKIIANRWQKNALPAKQNWKDYQYTVYTLFFSAIIIIIIIVIALSSLIIISNYRKRLSVKQKLIEQLNFIQIVIDSIPHPIYARNKDLDYILHNKSYLDFINGSNKSLLGKYTSNSFVSDSFRQEIHLDHQKALNDNITIFKDREIIKYGKNIMYIIGFSLLV
;
A
#
# COMPACT_ATOMS: atom_id res chain seq x y z
N MET A 1 -34.25 -24.37 17.59
CA MET A 1 -34.17 -24.87 18.99
C MET A 1 -32.94 -25.74 19.16
N PRO A 2 -32.36 -25.87 20.38
CA PRO A 2 -31.17 -26.70 20.60
C PRO A 2 -31.37 -28.15 20.16
N ARG A 3 -30.32 -28.77 19.59
CA ARG A 3 -30.33 -30.20 19.24
C ARG A 3 -30.58 -31.07 20.47
N GLY A 4 -31.43 -32.09 20.32
CA GLY A 4 -31.77 -33.03 21.39
C GLY A 4 -32.76 -32.48 22.43
N HIS A 5 -33.38 -31.32 22.17
CA HIS A 5 -34.41 -30.79 23.05
C HIS A 5 -35.66 -31.69 23.03
N LEU A 6 -36.18 -32.04 24.21
CA LEU A 6 -37.30 -32.98 24.39
C LEU A 6 -38.56 -32.53 23.61
N LEU A 7 -38.78 -31.23 23.51
CA LEU A 7 -39.92 -30.65 22.79
C LEU A 7 -39.83 -30.74 21.26
N THR A 8 -38.70 -31.15 20.69
CA THR A 8 -38.54 -31.22 19.23
C THR A 8 -39.54 -32.16 18.59
N ASP A 9 -39.80 -33.29 19.24
CA ASP A 9 -40.72 -34.31 18.75
C ASP A 9 -42.18 -33.96 19.08
N GLU A 10 -42.43 -33.40 20.28
CA GLU A 10 -43.77 -32.94 20.68
C GLU A 10 -44.29 -31.78 19.83
N ILE A 11 -43.44 -30.81 19.47
CA ILE A 11 -43.84 -29.67 18.63
C ILE A 11 -44.21 -30.12 17.22
N LYS A 12 -43.52 -31.12 16.67
CA LYS A 12 -43.85 -31.72 15.37
C LYS A 12 -45.21 -32.43 15.39
N LEU A 13 -45.56 -33.07 16.50
CA LEU A 13 -46.86 -33.73 16.67
C LEU A 13 -48.01 -32.72 16.76
N ILE A 14 -47.79 -31.57 17.41
CA ILE A 14 -48.80 -30.52 17.59
C ILE A 14 -49.00 -29.70 16.30
N ASN A 15 -47.94 -29.44 15.54
CA ASN A 15 -48.03 -28.69 14.30
C ASN A 15 -47.09 -29.23 13.21
N HIS A 16 -47.66 -29.98 12.28
CA HIS A 16 -46.95 -30.65 11.20
C HIS A 16 -46.38 -29.69 10.13
N HIS A 17 -46.79 -28.41 10.14
CA HIS A 17 -46.38 -27.41 9.15
C HIS A 17 -45.17 -26.58 9.63
N VAL A 18 -44.68 -26.80 10.84
CA VAL A 18 -43.54 -26.06 11.41
C VAL A 18 -42.23 -26.76 11.03
N ASN A 19 -41.35 -26.03 10.32
CA ASN A 19 -39.99 -26.50 10.05
C ASN A 19 -39.09 -26.24 11.26
N VAL A 20 -38.67 -27.31 11.95
CA VAL A 20 -37.81 -27.18 13.13
C VAL A 20 -36.34 -27.13 12.71
N VAL A 21 -35.72 -25.95 12.88
CA VAL A 21 -34.29 -25.76 12.61
C VAL A 21 -33.46 -26.07 13.87
N PRO A 22 -32.50 -27.03 13.80
CA PRO A 22 -31.68 -27.43 14.94
C PRO A 22 -30.50 -26.48 15.16
N ALA A 23 -30.46 -25.82 16.32
CA ALA A 23 -29.37 -24.97 16.77
C ALA A 23 -28.41 -25.72 17.71
N LYS A 24 -27.18 -25.23 17.89
CA LYS A 24 -26.20 -25.85 18.78
C LYS A 24 -26.51 -25.58 20.26
N SER A 25 -27.02 -24.40 20.58
CA SER A 25 -27.34 -23.96 21.94
C SER A 25 -28.58 -23.03 21.96
N TYR A 26 -29.08 -22.68 23.15
CA TYR A 26 -30.19 -21.72 23.27
C TYR A 26 -29.82 -20.32 22.78
N ILE A 27 -28.58 -19.86 23.02
CA ILE A 27 -28.12 -18.55 22.55
C ILE A 27 -27.97 -18.53 21.02
N ASP A 28 -27.49 -19.61 20.41
CA ASP A 28 -27.44 -19.72 18.94
C ASP A 28 -28.86 -19.70 18.35
N ALA A 29 -29.81 -20.43 18.97
CA ALA A 29 -31.20 -20.42 18.53
C ALA A 29 -31.84 -19.03 18.63
N LEU A 30 -31.50 -18.23 19.64
CA LEU A 30 -31.96 -16.84 19.76
C LEU A 30 -31.30 -15.93 18.72
N ASN A 31 -30.00 -16.08 18.46
CA ASN A 31 -29.32 -15.35 17.39
C ASN A 31 -29.92 -15.66 16.00
N ASP A 32 -30.26 -16.92 15.74
CA ASP A 32 -30.88 -17.32 14.48
C ASP A 32 -32.25 -16.63 14.28
N VAL A 33 -33.03 -16.45 15.36
CA VAL A 33 -34.31 -15.70 15.34
C VAL A 33 -34.09 -14.22 15.07
N VAL A 34 -33.06 -13.59 15.64
CA VAL A 34 -32.74 -12.18 15.33
C VAL A 34 -32.37 -12.02 13.86
N ASN A 35 -31.63 -12.98 13.29
CA ASN A 35 -31.19 -12.92 11.90
C ASN A 35 -32.27 -13.33 10.89
N SER A 36 -33.43 -13.83 11.33
CA SER A 36 -34.50 -14.30 10.44
C SER A 36 -35.53 -13.23 10.10
N ASP A 37 -35.31 -11.96 10.47
CA ASP A 37 -36.23 -10.84 10.17
C ASP A 37 -37.70 -11.12 10.55
N GLY A 38 -37.93 -11.85 11.64
CA GLY A 38 -39.27 -12.16 12.16
C GLY A 38 -39.92 -13.46 11.64
N ASP A 39 -39.27 -14.18 10.73
CA ASP A 39 -39.83 -15.43 10.15
C ASP A 39 -39.63 -16.68 11.03
N ALA A 40 -38.82 -16.60 12.09
CA ALA A 40 -38.55 -17.71 12.99
C ALA A 40 -38.93 -17.40 14.44
N VAL A 41 -39.24 -18.45 15.19
CA VAL A 41 -39.46 -18.40 16.64
C VAL A 41 -38.66 -19.51 17.32
N THR A 42 -38.30 -19.30 18.57
CA THR A 42 -37.64 -20.32 19.41
C THR A 42 -38.39 -20.48 20.71
N VAL A 43 -38.36 -21.69 21.27
CA VAL A 43 -38.94 -22.00 22.57
C VAL A 43 -37.79 -22.28 23.55
N ALA A 44 -37.88 -21.69 24.73
CA ALA A 44 -36.91 -21.87 25.80
C ALA A 44 -37.60 -21.79 27.16
N PRO A 45 -37.02 -22.40 28.21
CA PRO A 45 -37.47 -22.19 29.58
C PRO A 45 -37.55 -20.69 29.91
N LEU A 46 -38.64 -20.26 30.56
CA LEU A 46 -38.93 -18.85 30.82
C LEU A 46 -37.80 -18.12 31.55
N MET A 47 -37.12 -18.80 32.48
CA MET A 47 -35.97 -18.24 33.19
C MET A 47 -34.80 -17.93 32.24
N LEU A 48 -34.49 -18.84 31.30
CA LEU A 48 -33.45 -18.65 30.30
C LEU A 48 -33.83 -17.56 29.30
N ALA A 49 -35.09 -17.55 28.83
CA ALA A 49 -35.58 -16.52 27.92
C ALA A 49 -35.46 -15.12 28.53
N ASN A 50 -35.94 -14.93 29.77
CA ASN A 50 -35.81 -13.65 30.46
C ASN A 50 -34.35 -13.24 30.68
N TYR A 51 -33.48 -14.18 31.05
CA TYR A 51 -32.06 -13.90 31.23
C TYR A 51 -31.42 -13.45 29.91
N TYR A 52 -31.55 -14.22 28.83
CA TYR A 52 -30.91 -13.89 27.57
C TYR A 52 -31.49 -12.65 26.90
N ILE A 53 -32.81 -12.45 26.94
CA ILE A 53 -33.46 -11.26 26.36
C ILE A 53 -32.97 -10.01 27.08
N ASN A 54 -33.11 -9.96 28.41
CA ASN A 54 -32.72 -8.76 29.17
C ASN A 54 -31.22 -8.45 29.08
N HIS A 55 -30.39 -9.46 28.83
CA HIS A 55 -28.95 -9.31 28.88
C HIS A 55 -28.27 -9.12 27.51
N PHE A 56 -28.78 -9.77 26.46
CA PHE A 56 -28.14 -9.80 25.14
C PHE A 56 -29.04 -9.32 24.00
N PHE A 57 -30.37 -9.29 24.19
CA PHE A 57 -31.32 -9.05 23.10
C PHE A 57 -32.45 -8.07 23.48
N GLN A 58 -32.18 -7.14 24.41
CA GLN A 58 -33.20 -6.33 25.09
C GLN A 58 -34.11 -5.55 24.11
N ASP A 59 -33.53 -5.06 23.01
CA ASP A 59 -34.25 -4.26 22.00
C ASP A 59 -34.58 -5.06 20.72
N SER A 60 -34.21 -6.35 20.67
CA SER A 60 -34.31 -7.17 19.46
C SER A 60 -35.30 -8.32 19.59
N LEU A 61 -35.50 -8.84 20.80
CA LEU A 61 -36.38 -9.98 21.05
C LEU A 61 -37.36 -9.69 22.18
N TYR A 62 -38.54 -10.27 22.08
CA TYR A 62 -39.56 -10.23 23.14
C TYR A 62 -40.21 -11.60 23.31
N ILE A 63 -40.79 -11.84 24.49
CA ILE A 63 -41.52 -13.08 24.76
C ILE A 63 -42.92 -12.93 24.16
N GLN A 64 -43.18 -13.62 23.04
CA GLN A 64 -44.48 -13.57 22.38
C GLN A 64 -45.57 -14.32 23.16
N ARG A 65 -45.26 -15.50 23.70
CA ARG A 65 -46.23 -16.36 24.40
C ARG A 65 -45.55 -17.30 25.38
N ILE A 66 -46.23 -17.60 26.49
CA ILE A 66 -45.88 -18.70 27.40
C ILE A 66 -46.71 -19.93 27.00
N ILE A 67 -46.06 -21.05 26.72
CA ILE A 67 -46.72 -22.30 26.34
C ILE A 67 -47.02 -23.08 27.62
N THR A 68 -48.31 -23.29 27.91
CA THR A 68 -48.79 -24.05 29.09
C THR A 68 -49.24 -25.47 28.77
N ASP A 69 -49.41 -25.79 27.48
CA ASP A 69 -49.90 -27.10 27.01
C ASP A 69 -48.83 -28.20 27.07
N ILE A 70 -47.62 -27.83 27.47
CA ILE A 70 -46.44 -28.69 27.55
C ILE A 70 -45.94 -28.68 29.00
N PRO A 71 -45.44 -29.81 29.54
CA PRO A 71 -44.88 -29.86 30.87
C PRO A 71 -43.82 -28.77 31.11
N ALA A 72 -43.83 -28.20 32.31
CA ALA A 72 -42.83 -27.21 32.70
C ALA A 72 -41.42 -27.82 32.63
N ALA A 73 -40.46 -27.04 32.13
CA ALA A 73 -39.07 -27.46 32.10
C ALA A 73 -38.57 -27.75 33.53
N THR A 74 -38.12 -28.97 33.77
CA THR A 74 -37.53 -29.39 35.03
C THR A 74 -36.01 -29.44 34.92
N LEU A 75 -35.34 -29.15 36.04
CA LEU A 75 -33.91 -29.37 36.18
C LEU A 75 -33.73 -30.57 37.10
N SER A 76 -33.04 -31.60 36.60
CA SER A 76 -32.77 -32.82 37.35
C SER A 76 -31.28 -33.16 37.25
N ILE A 77 -30.74 -33.75 38.31
CA ILE A 77 -29.40 -34.34 38.28
C ILE A 77 -29.55 -35.77 37.79
N ALA A 78 -28.85 -36.11 36.70
CA ALA A 78 -28.89 -37.44 36.12
C ALA A 78 -27.64 -38.23 36.49
N MET A 79 -27.82 -39.52 36.78
CA MET A 79 -26.73 -40.47 37.05
C MET A 79 -26.93 -41.75 36.25
N LEU A 80 -25.87 -42.53 36.07
CA LEU A 80 -25.98 -43.87 35.52
C LEU A 80 -26.81 -44.74 36.45
N ASN A 81 -27.71 -45.53 35.88
CA ASN A 81 -28.71 -46.31 36.61
C ASN A 81 -28.12 -47.44 37.49
N ASN A 82 -26.79 -47.60 37.49
CA ASN A 82 -26.07 -48.60 38.28
C ASN A 82 -25.62 -48.09 39.66
N ASN A 83 -25.84 -46.81 39.98
CA ASN A 83 -25.40 -46.22 41.24
C ASN A 83 -26.58 -45.72 42.08
N TYR A 84 -27.41 -46.67 42.54
CA TYR A 84 -28.60 -46.37 43.34
C TYR A 84 -28.30 -45.65 44.66
N GLU A 85 -27.16 -45.96 45.30
CA GLU A 85 -26.76 -45.31 46.55
C GLU A 85 -26.55 -43.80 46.36
N MET A 86 -25.84 -43.39 45.31
CA MET A 86 -25.66 -41.97 44.99
C MET A 86 -26.97 -41.30 44.54
N ILE A 87 -27.80 -41.98 43.75
CA ILE A 87 -29.11 -41.43 43.36
C ILE A 87 -29.95 -41.13 44.61
N ASN A 88 -30.00 -42.07 45.56
CA ASN A 88 -30.79 -41.92 46.78
C ASN A 88 -30.24 -40.81 47.69
N LEU A 89 -28.91 -40.78 47.87
CA LEU A 89 -28.23 -39.74 48.64
C LEU A 89 -28.47 -38.34 48.06
N PHE A 90 -28.35 -38.15 46.75
CA PHE A 90 -28.65 -36.86 46.13
C PHE A 90 -30.14 -36.51 46.18
N SER A 91 -31.04 -37.48 46.07
CA SER A 91 -32.48 -37.24 46.25
C SER A 91 -32.77 -36.74 47.67
N GLU A 92 -32.22 -37.39 48.70
CA GLU A 92 -32.38 -36.99 50.10
C GLU A 92 -31.81 -35.58 50.35
N PHE A 93 -30.66 -35.24 49.75
CA PHE A 93 -30.11 -33.88 49.83
C PHE A 93 -31.02 -32.85 49.18
N ILE A 94 -31.59 -33.13 48.01
CA ILE A 94 -32.50 -32.20 47.34
C ILE A 94 -33.78 -32.00 48.15
N ASP A 95 -34.32 -33.06 48.74
CA ASP A 95 -35.51 -33.01 49.60
C ASP A 95 -35.29 -32.19 50.87
N TYR A 96 -34.05 -32.16 51.39
CA TYR A 96 -33.70 -31.33 52.54
C TYR A 96 -33.68 -29.83 52.21
N ILE A 97 -33.55 -29.43 50.94
CA ILE A 97 -33.52 -28.01 50.55
C ILE A 97 -34.95 -27.48 50.48
N PRO A 98 -35.33 -26.48 51.31
CA PRO A 98 -36.66 -25.89 51.25
C PRO A 98 -36.92 -25.25 49.87
N ALA A 99 -38.14 -25.38 49.36
CA ALA A 99 -38.53 -24.79 48.08
C ALA A 99 -38.32 -23.26 48.02
N ASN A 100 -38.39 -22.58 49.17
CA ASN A 100 -38.11 -21.14 49.27
C ASN A 100 -36.64 -20.80 49.00
N ASP A 101 -35.71 -21.64 49.48
CA ASP A 101 -34.28 -21.41 49.31
C ASP A 101 -33.86 -21.62 47.85
N VAL A 102 -34.44 -22.63 47.19
CA VAL A 102 -34.29 -22.83 45.74
C VAL A 102 -34.75 -21.60 44.96
N LYS A 103 -35.89 -21.01 45.31
CA LYS A 103 -36.39 -19.78 44.68
C LYS A 103 -35.46 -18.59 44.93
N ILE A 104 -34.90 -18.44 46.13
CA ILE A 104 -33.94 -17.38 46.45
C ILE A 104 -32.68 -17.54 45.60
N ILE A 105 -32.14 -18.76 45.51
CA ILE A 105 -30.98 -19.08 44.68
C ILE A 105 -31.28 -18.73 43.22
N ALA A 106 -32.38 -19.23 42.65
CA ALA A 106 -32.77 -18.95 41.27
C ALA A 106 -32.89 -17.44 40.98
N ASN A 107 -33.56 -16.69 41.86
CA ASN A 107 -33.72 -15.24 41.73
C ASN A 107 -32.38 -14.49 41.82
N ARG A 108 -31.47 -14.91 42.72
CA ARG A 108 -30.13 -14.32 42.81
C ARG A 108 -29.32 -14.58 41.55
N TRP A 109 -29.34 -15.79 41.02
CA TRP A 109 -28.67 -16.11 39.75
C TRP A 109 -29.25 -15.32 38.59
N GLN A 110 -30.57 -15.13 38.53
CA GLN A 110 -31.19 -14.34 37.46
C GLN A 110 -30.81 -12.85 37.51
N LYS A 111 -30.73 -12.26 38.71
CA LYS A 111 -30.40 -10.83 38.89
C LYS A 111 -28.91 -10.52 38.92
N ASN A 112 -28.10 -11.43 39.46
CA ASN A 112 -26.68 -11.24 39.72
C ASN A 112 -25.77 -12.06 38.79
N ALA A 113 -26.30 -12.76 37.79
CA ALA A 113 -25.48 -13.23 36.69
C ALA A 113 -24.91 -11.99 36.01
N LEU A 114 -23.70 -11.63 36.45
CA LEU A 114 -22.84 -10.63 35.84
C LEU A 114 -22.91 -10.84 34.33
N PRO A 115 -22.85 -9.75 33.53
CA PRO A 115 -22.69 -9.91 32.11
C PRO A 115 -21.64 -10.96 31.85
N ALA A 116 -22.02 -12.08 31.23
CA ALA A 116 -21.04 -13.03 30.74
C ALA A 116 -20.15 -12.16 29.85
N LYS A 117 -18.90 -11.97 30.32
CA LYS A 117 -17.97 -10.93 29.86
C LYS A 117 -18.21 -10.58 28.40
N GLN A 118 -18.50 -9.30 28.17
CA GLN A 118 -18.39 -8.57 26.90
C GLN A 118 -17.78 -9.44 25.79
N ASN A 119 -18.61 -9.86 24.84
CA ASN A 119 -18.18 -10.73 23.75
C ASN A 119 -17.05 -10.06 22.97
N TRP A 120 -15.99 -10.83 22.68
CA TRP A 120 -14.87 -10.42 21.81
C TRP A 120 -15.34 -9.86 20.45
N LYS A 121 -16.54 -10.26 20.02
CA LYS A 121 -17.19 -9.86 18.78
C LYS A 121 -17.53 -8.36 18.73
N ASP A 122 -17.90 -7.73 19.85
CA ASP A 122 -18.18 -6.28 19.88
C ASP A 122 -16.89 -5.45 19.80
N TYR A 123 -15.77 -6.02 20.27
CA TYR A 123 -14.45 -5.38 20.17
C TYR A 123 -13.79 -5.54 18.81
N GLN A 124 -14.27 -6.42 17.92
CA GLN A 124 -13.67 -6.60 16.59
C GLN A 124 -13.66 -5.29 15.81
N TYR A 125 -14.76 -4.53 15.84
CA TYR A 125 -14.82 -3.24 15.16
C TYR A 125 -13.87 -2.20 15.78
N THR A 126 -13.82 -2.10 17.10
CA THR A 126 -12.90 -1.19 17.80
C THR A 126 -11.43 -1.55 17.55
N VAL A 127 -11.11 -2.84 17.51
CA VAL A 127 -9.75 -3.33 17.20
C VAL A 127 -9.40 -3.03 15.75
N TYR A 128 -10.29 -3.33 14.79
CA TYR A 128 -10.03 -3.06 13.38
C TYR A 128 -9.87 -1.56 13.10
N THR A 129 -10.71 -0.71 13.68
CA THR A 129 -10.59 0.74 13.51
C THR A 129 -9.27 1.28 14.08
N LEU A 130 -8.80 0.77 15.22
CA LEU A 130 -7.49 1.11 15.77
C LEU A 130 -6.35 0.71 14.81
N PHE A 131 -6.37 -0.52 14.28
CA PHE A 131 -5.35 -0.99 13.35
C PHE A 131 -5.36 -0.20 12.04
N PHE A 132 -6.54 0.04 11.45
CA PHE A 132 -6.66 0.83 10.22
C PHE A 132 -6.18 2.27 10.42
N SER A 133 -6.53 2.92 11.53
CA SER A 133 -6.07 4.28 11.82
C SER A 133 -4.55 4.35 12.00
N ALA A 134 -3.94 3.37 12.68
CA ALA A 134 -2.50 3.30 12.83
C ALA A 134 -1.78 3.11 11.49
N ILE A 135 -2.31 2.22 10.63
CA ILE A 135 -1.75 1.99 9.28
C ILE A 135 -1.81 3.26 8.44
N ILE A 136 -2.93 3.99 8.47
CA ILE A 136 -3.08 5.25 7.73
C ILE A 136 -2.05 6.28 8.19
N ILE A 137 -1.83 6.41 9.51
CA ILE A 137 -0.82 7.32 10.07
C ILE A 137 0.58 6.96 9.59
N ILE A 138 0.92 5.66 9.59
CA ILE A 138 2.23 5.19 9.10
C ILE A 138 2.41 5.52 7.62
N ILE A 139 1.38 5.31 6.79
CA ILE A 139 1.43 5.65 5.36
C ILE A 139 1.69 7.14 5.15
N ILE A 140 0.98 8.01 5.89
CA ILE A 140 1.17 9.47 5.81
C ILE A 140 2.61 9.85 6.17
N ILE A 141 3.18 9.26 7.23
CA ILE A 141 4.56 9.51 7.65
C ILE A 141 5.56 9.09 6.58
N VAL A 142 5.38 7.91 5.97
CA VAL A 142 6.25 7.41 4.90
C VAL A 142 6.20 8.33 3.66
N ILE A 143 5.02 8.80 3.28
CA ILE A 143 4.84 9.74 2.16
C ILE A 143 5.51 11.09 2.46
N ALA A 144 5.35 11.62 3.68
CA ALA A 144 5.97 12.86 4.08
C ALA A 144 7.51 12.78 4.06
N LEU A 145 8.09 11.72 4.64
CA LEU A 145 9.54 11.52 4.68
C LEU A 145 10.13 11.33 3.28
N SER A 146 9.50 10.51 2.44
CA SER A 146 9.96 10.29 1.07
C SER A 146 9.91 11.57 0.23
N SER A 147 8.86 12.39 0.38
CA SER A 147 8.74 13.67 -0.30
C SER A 147 9.88 14.63 0.04
N LEU A 148 10.25 14.72 1.33
CA LEU A 148 11.37 15.57 1.77
C LEU A 148 12.71 15.13 1.17
N ILE A 149 12.96 13.82 1.13
CA ILE A 149 14.18 13.25 0.55
C ILE A 149 14.27 13.55 -0.94
N ILE A 150 13.17 13.35 -1.69
CA ILE A 150 13.12 13.60 -3.14
C ILE A 150 13.40 15.07 -3.44
N ILE A 151 12.76 16.00 -2.72
CA ILE A 151 12.95 17.44 -2.92
C ILE A 151 14.40 17.85 -2.66
N SER A 152 15.01 17.34 -1.57
CA SER A 152 16.41 17.62 -1.24
C SER A 152 17.35 17.12 -2.34
N ASN A 153 17.15 15.89 -2.81
CA ASN A 153 17.95 15.30 -3.88
C ASN A 153 17.80 16.07 -5.19
N TYR A 154 16.59 16.52 -5.52
CA TYR A 154 16.33 17.33 -6.70
C TYR A 154 17.08 18.68 -6.64
N ARG A 155 17.01 19.39 -5.51
CA ARG A 155 17.72 20.66 -5.31
C ARG A 155 19.23 20.52 -5.44
N LYS A 156 19.81 19.46 -4.84
CA LYS A 156 21.25 19.15 -4.97
C LYS A 156 21.63 18.96 -6.44
N ARG A 157 20.89 18.14 -7.18
CA ARG A 157 21.13 17.91 -8.62
C ARG A 157 21.03 19.19 -9.43
N LEU A 158 20.06 20.05 -9.12
CA LEU A 158 19.88 21.31 -9.83
C LEU A 158 21.09 22.23 -9.64
N SER A 159 21.61 22.35 -8.41
CA SER A 159 22.79 23.17 -8.13
C SER A 159 24.05 22.69 -8.86
N VAL A 160 24.25 21.37 -8.98
CA VAL A 160 25.38 20.79 -9.73
C VAL A 160 25.23 21.08 -11.22
N LYS A 161 24.02 20.95 -11.77
CA LYS A 161 23.74 21.28 -13.18
C LYS A 161 23.98 22.76 -13.47
N GLN A 162 23.55 23.66 -12.58
CA GLN A 162 23.79 25.10 -12.74
C GLN A 162 25.28 25.43 -12.75
N LYS A 163 26.04 24.90 -11.80
CA LYS A 163 27.51 25.07 -11.77
C LYS A 163 28.19 24.53 -13.03
N LEU A 164 27.72 23.40 -13.55
CA LEU A 164 28.24 22.83 -14.79
C LEU A 164 27.95 23.77 -15.99
N ILE A 165 26.74 24.31 -16.09
CA ILE A 165 26.37 25.26 -17.15
C ILE A 165 27.22 26.53 -17.04
N GLU A 166 27.43 27.06 -15.84
CA GLU A 166 28.30 28.22 -15.60
C GLU A 166 29.74 27.96 -16.07
N GLN A 167 30.30 26.78 -15.76
CA GLN A 167 31.64 26.39 -16.23
C GLN A 167 31.73 26.26 -17.75
N LEU A 168 30.73 25.66 -18.40
CA LEU A 168 30.69 25.54 -19.85
C LEU A 168 30.60 26.91 -20.53
N ASN A 169 29.75 27.80 -20.00
CA ASN A 169 29.64 29.16 -20.50
C ASN A 169 30.95 29.95 -20.32
N PHE A 170 31.64 29.77 -19.19
CA PHE A 170 32.94 30.40 -18.97
C PHE A 170 33.98 29.93 -19.99
N ILE A 171 34.08 28.62 -20.23
CA ILE A 171 34.98 28.06 -21.25
C ILE A 171 34.68 28.66 -22.62
N GLN A 172 33.40 28.77 -22.99
CA GLN A 172 32.99 29.37 -24.26
C GLN A 172 33.40 30.84 -24.35
N ILE A 173 33.20 31.65 -23.30
CA ILE A 173 33.62 33.06 -23.25
C ILE A 173 35.14 33.21 -23.40
N VAL A 174 35.90 32.36 -22.71
CA VAL A 174 37.38 32.35 -22.80
C VAL A 174 37.82 32.06 -24.24
N ILE A 175 37.23 31.07 -24.88
CA ILE A 175 37.56 30.67 -26.25
C ILE A 175 37.14 31.74 -27.27
N ASP A 176 35.97 32.35 -27.09
CA ASP A 176 35.49 33.44 -27.94
C ASP A 176 36.30 34.72 -27.82
N SER A 177 37.05 34.88 -26.71
CA SER A 177 37.98 36.00 -26.54
C SER A 177 39.28 35.84 -27.33
N ILE A 178 39.55 34.65 -27.89
CA ILE A 178 40.75 34.41 -28.69
C ILE A 178 40.56 35.02 -30.09
N PRO A 179 41.41 35.96 -30.53
CA PRO A 179 41.23 36.65 -31.80
C PRO A 179 41.48 35.75 -33.02
N HIS A 180 42.25 34.68 -32.86
CA HIS A 180 42.56 33.74 -33.93
C HIS A 180 41.48 32.66 -34.04
N PRO A 181 41.08 32.24 -35.26
CA PRO A 181 40.17 31.13 -35.48
C PRO A 181 40.66 29.82 -34.85
N ILE A 182 39.89 29.24 -33.95
CA ILE A 182 40.21 27.97 -33.29
C ILE A 182 39.03 27.02 -33.41
N TYR A 183 39.32 25.75 -33.69
CA TYR A 183 38.33 24.67 -33.67
C TYR A 183 38.92 23.34 -33.20
N ALA A 184 38.07 22.49 -32.61
CA ALA A 184 38.40 21.12 -32.25
C ALA A 184 37.38 20.14 -32.84
N ARG A 185 37.84 18.95 -33.24
CA ARG A 185 36.99 17.86 -33.76
C ARG A 185 37.18 16.55 -32.99
N ASN A 186 36.12 15.74 -32.96
CA ASN A 186 36.14 14.37 -32.42
C ASN A 186 36.66 13.37 -33.46
N LYS A 187 36.75 12.10 -33.08
CA LYS A 187 37.18 10.98 -33.95
C LYS A 187 36.34 10.86 -35.23
N ASP A 188 35.07 11.23 -35.16
CA ASP A 188 34.11 11.16 -36.26
C ASP A 188 34.14 12.43 -37.15
N LEU A 189 35.13 13.31 -36.97
CA LEU A 189 35.29 14.60 -37.66
C LEU A 189 34.18 15.62 -37.36
N ASP A 190 33.37 15.42 -36.33
CA ASP A 190 32.40 16.39 -35.84
C ASP A 190 33.09 17.48 -35.03
N TYR A 191 32.66 18.73 -35.21
CA TYR A 191 33.14 19.82 -34.37
C TYR A 191 32.66 19.64 -32.92
N ILE A 192 33.62 19.63 -31.99
CA ILE A 192 33.37 19.63 -30.54
C ILE A 192 33.36 21.07 -30.01
N LEU A 193 34.17 21.95 -30.61
CA LEU A 193 34.45 23.28 -30.09
C LEU A 193 34.88 24.21 -31.21
N HIS A 194 34.42 25.45 -31.15
CA HIS A 194 34.82 26.52 -32.06
C HIS A 194 34.69 27.88 -31.36
N ASN A 195 35.53 28.84 -31.73
CA ASN A 195 35.33 30.23 -31.31
C ASN A 195 34.58 31.05 -32.35
N LYS A 196 34.08 32.22 -31.94
CA LYS A 196 33.41 33.17 -32.83
C LYS A 196 34.28 33.57 -34.03
N SER A 197 35.59 33.78 -33.83
CA SER A 197 36.53 34.10 -34.91
C SER A 197 36.55 33.03 -36.01
N TYR A 198 36.40 31.74 -35.66
CA TYR A 198 36.28 30.64 -36.62
C TYR A 198 34.96 30.67 -37.40
N LEU A 199 33.83 30.97 -36.75
CA LEU A 199 32.53 31.11 -37.41
C LEU A 199 32.51 32.29 -38.40
N ASP A 200 33.08 33.43 -38.00
CA ASP A 200 33.24 34.61 -38.85
C ASP A 200 34.16 34.30 -40.05
N PHE A 201 35.21 33.50 -39.83
CA PHE A 201 36.14 33.07 -40.88
C PHE A 201 35.48 32.17 -41.95
N ILE A 202 34.51 31.33 -41.62
CA ILE A 202 33.88 30.41 -42.57
C ILE A 202 32.61 30.95 -43.24
N ASN A 203 32.31 32.26 -43.10
CA ASN A 203 31.09 32.92 -43.62
C ASN A 203 29.79 32.20 -43.22
N GLY A 204 29.80 31.45 -42.10
CA GLY A 204 28.66 30.66 -41.66
C GLY A 204 27.66 31.53 -40.91
N SER A 205 26.49 31.78 -41.48
CA SER A 205 25.39 32.42 -40.76
C SER A 205 24.88 31.50 -39.65
N ASN A 206 25.34 31.74 -38.41
CA ASN A 206 24.77 31.33 -37.11
C ASN A 206 24.13 29.91 -37.01
N LYS A 207 24.53 28.96 -37.85
CA LYS A 207 24.06 27.58 -37.85
C LYS A 207 25.11 26.74 -37.17
N SER A 208 24.83 26.34 -35.94
CA SER A 208 25.58 25.38 -35.14
C SER A 208 26.27 24.32 -36.01
N LEU A 209 27.61 24.37 -36.02
CA LEU A 209 28.51 23.41 -36.66
C LEU A 209 28.81 22.22 -35.76
N LEU A 210 28.40 22.30 -34.49
CA LEU A 210 28.51 21.20 -33.52
C LEU A 210 27.76 19.97 -34.05
N GLY A 211 28.47 18.84 -34.13
CA GLY A 211 27.90 17.57 -34.61
C GLY A 211 27.63 17.51 -36.13
N LYS A 212 28.28 18.34 -36.95
CA LYS A 212 28.11 18.31 -38.41
C LYS A 212 29.43 18.15 -39.16
N TYR A 213 29.46 17.13 -40.01
CA TYR A 213 30.42 17.01 -41.11
C TYR A 213 30.14 18.09 -42.16
N THR A 214 30.90 19.19 -42.13
CA THR A 214 30.79 20.23 -43.16
C THR A 214 31.88 20.03 -44.21
N SER A 215 31.49 19.86 -45.48
CA SER A 215 32.41 19.95 -46.61
C SER A 215 32.85 21.42 -46.73
N ASN A 216 34.04 21.73 -46.21
CA ASN A 216 34.57 23.11 -46.18
C ASN A 216 34.90 23.58 -47.60
N SER A 217 33.90 24.11 -48.33
CA SER A 217 33.98 24.63 -49.70
C SER A 217 35.00 25.77 -49.90
N PHE A 218 35.47 26.40 -48.81
CA PHE A 218 36.35 27.57 -48.80
C PHE A 218 37.85 27.27 -48.81
N VAL A 219 38.24 26.00 -48.84
CA VAL A 219 39.63 25.54 -48.68
C VAL A 219 40.01 24.67 -49.89
N SER A 220 41.23 24.80 -50.40
CA SER A 220 41.71 24.05 -51.57
C SER A 220 41.68 22.54 -51.31
N ASP A 221 41.49 21.74 -52.37
CA ASP A 221 41.45 20.28 -52.25
C ASP A 221 42.76 19.70 -51.69
N SER A 222 43.91 20.32 -52.00
CA SER A 222 45.22 19.95 -51.44
C SER A 222 45.26 20.10 -49.91
N PHE A 223 44.71 21.18 -49.37
CA PHE A 223 44.73 21.45 -47.94
C PHE A 223 43.69 20.60 -47.18
N ARG A 224 42.58 20.23 -47.83
CA ARG A 224 41.63 19.25 -47.27
C ARG A 224 42.28 17.88 -47.10
N GLN A 225 43.06 17.45 -48.09
CA GLN A 225 43.80 16.19 -48.02
C GLN A 225 44.85 16.23 -46.91
N GLU A 226 45.55 17.34 -46.73
CA GLU A 226 46.51 17.51 -45.64
C GLU A 226 45.85 17.42 -44.26
N ILE A 227 44.71 18.10 -44.05
CA ILE A 227 43.94 17.97 -42.81
C ILE A 227 43.48 16.53 -42.60
N HIS A 228 43.02 15.86 -43.65
CA HIS A 228 42.56 14.48 -43.57
C HIS A 228 43.69 13.51 -43.18
N LEU A 229 44.88 13.68 -43.76
CA LEU A 229 46.07 12.88 -43.45
C LEU A 229 46.55 13.12 -42.02
N ASP A 230 46.61 14.38 -41.58
CA ASP A 230 46.96 14.71 -40.21
C ASP A 230 45.94 14.11 -39.23
N HIS A 231 44.64 14.14 -39.57
CA HIS A 231 43.60 13.51 -38.76
C HIS A 231 43.73 11.98 -38.69
N GLN A 232 43.98 11.32 -39.83
CA GLN A 232 44.23 9.88 -39.86
C GLN A 232 45.46 9.50 -39.03
N LYS A 233 46.51 10.31 -39.08
CA LYS A 233 47.70 10.12 -38.26
C LYS A 233 47.39 10.28 -36.77
N ALA A 234 46.62 11.29 -36.38
CA ALA A 234 46.21 11.50 -34.99
C ALA A 234 45.43 10.29 -34.42
N LEU A 235 44.56 9.69 -35.24
CA LEU A 235 43.79 8.49 -34.88
C LEU A 235 44.66 7.23 -34.79
N ASN A 236 45.56 7.02 -35.75
CA ASN A 236 46.40 5.81 -35.81
C ASN A 236 47.49 5.82 -34.72
N ASP A 237 48.12 6.97 -34.50
CA ASP A 237 49.24 7.11 -33.55
C ASP A 237 48.74 7.44 -32.13
N ASN A 238 47.42 7.64 -31.95
CA ASN A 238 46.77 7.98 -30.69
C ASN A 238 47.38 9.23 -30.02
N ILE A 239 47.69 10.25 -30.84
CA ILE A 239 48.29 11.52 -30.43
C ILE A 239 47.41 12.71 -30.79
N THR A 240 47.43 13.75 -29.95
CA THR A 240 46.86 15.06 -30.31
C THR A 240 47.83 15.82 -31.19
N ILE A 241 47.39 16.20 -32.39
CA ILE A 241 48.18 17.00 -33.32
C ILE A 241 47.78 18.46 -33.19
N PHE A 242 48.76 19.30 -32.87
CA PHE A 242 48.66 20.76 -32.84
C PHE A 242 49.41 21.30 -34.05
N LYS A 243 48.74 22.05 -34.91
CA LYS A 243 49.35 22.61 -36.11
C LYS A 243 48.72 23.94 -36.44
N ASP A 244 49.55 24.98 -36.43
CA ASP A 244 49.18 26.30 -36.92
C ASP A 244 49.15 26.23 -38.44
N ARG A 245 48.02 26.64 -39.02
CA ARG A 245 47.85 26.63 -40.48
C ARG A 245 47.53 28.02 -40.99
N GLU A 246 48.27 28.44 -42.01
CA GLU A 246 47.97 29.67 -42.74
C GLU A 246 46.99 29.36 -43.86
N ILE A 247 45.81 29.98 -43.80
CA ILE A 247 44.85 29.93 -44.90
C ILE A 247 44.74 31.30 -45.54
N ILE A 248 44.91 31.36 -46.86
CA ILE A 248 44.74 32.58 -47.65
C ILE A 248 43.28 32.65 -48.11
N LYS A 249 42.51 33.59 -47.56
CA LYS A 249 41.11 33.84 -47.96
C LYS A 249 41.05 35.16 -48.76
N TYR A 250 40.46 35.12 -49.96
CA TYR A 250 40.26 36.26 -50.87
C TYR A 250 41.52 37.11 -51.13
N GLY A 251 42.69 36.47 -51.32
CA GLY A 251 43.91 37.14 -51.80
C GLY A 251 44.56 38.16 -50.87
N LYS A 252 44.09 38.35 -49.63
CA LYS A 252 44.68 39.33 -48.69
C LYS A 252 44.66 38.98 -47.20
N ASN A 253 43.89 38.00 -46.74
CA ASN A 253 43.88 37.62 -45.33
C ASN A 253 44.63 36.32 -45.10
N ILE A 254 45.80 36.42 -44.46
CA ILE A 254 46.53 35.32 -43.83
C ILE A 254 45.99 35.20 -42.41
N MET A 255 45.43 34.06 -42.05
CA MET A 255 44.93 33.83 -40.70
C MET A 255 45.43 32.47 -40.20
N TYR A 256 45.97 32.47 -38.98
CA TYR A 256 46.42 31.27 -38.29
C TYR A 256 45.21 30.54 -37.73
N ILE A 257 45.03 29.28 -38.15
CA ILE A 257 44.02 28.40 -37.59
C ILE A 257 44.70 27.35 -36.75
N ILE A 258 44.31 27.27 -35.48
CA ILE A 258 44.76 26.21 -34.56
C ILE A 258 43.69 25.11 -34.57
N GLY A 259 44.03 23.98 -35.19
CA GLY A 259 43.17 22.80 -35.23
C GLY A 259 43.57 21.77 -34.19
N PHE A 260 42.60 21.29 -33.40
CA PHE A 260 42.78 20.22 -32.43
C PHE A 260 42.02 18.96 -32.87
N SER A 261 42.70 17.82 -32.99
CA SER A 261 42.06 16.50 -33.14
C SER A 261 42.16 15.78 -31.79
N LEU A 262 41.02 15.60 -31.14
CA LEU A 262 40.91 15.00 -29.81
C LEU A 262 40.42 13.55 -29.91
N LEU A 263 41.03 12.70 -29.08
CA LEU A 263 40.73 11.26 -28.98
C LEU A 263 39.56 10.93 -28.05
N VAL A 264 38.70 11.90 -27.72
CA VAL A 264 37.54 11.64 -26.87
C VAL A 264 36.44 11.03 -27.73
#